data_AF-A0A7R9QS24-F1
#
_entry.id   AF-A0A7R9QS24-F1
#
_cell.length_a   1.000
_cell.length_b   1.000
_cell.length_c   1.000
_cell.angle_alpha   90.00
_cell.angle_beta   90.00
_cell.angle_gamma   90.00
#
_symmetry.space_group_name_H-M   'P 1'
#
loop_
_entity.id
_entity.type
_entity.pdbx_description
1 polymer ?
#
loop_
_entity_poly.entity_id
_entity_poly.type
_entity_poly.pdbx_seq_one_letter_code
_entity_poly.pdbx_strand_id
1 'polypeptide(L)'
;SSDKTLLITGSSDSSIIIWNDVTAEEREATAVKDENQMISEQNLLNFLQKKKWSNALKLSIRLDQPFRTLTIMKEILLEPNGAHEINEILLRLREDQLLSLLDYSIVWNTNSKHYICAQCVLKAIVHKIPPKELLKTPELKAKLEKLMPYNDRHMSRLNRLQQSVTFVDYVWETIKLPDMSAISGKVNAMTIGGDDEEEFSDNKVIALTDDSDEEICSET
;
A
#
# COMPACT_ATOMS: atom_id res chain seq x y z
N SER A 1 56.97 -35.65 7.30
CA SER A 1 55.52 -35.64 7.52
C SER A 1 55.12 -34.19 7.51
N SER A 2 54.87 -33.65 6.32
CA SER A 2 54.81 -32.22 6.08
C SER A 2 53.34 -31.84 5.94
N ASP A 3 52.87 -30.93 6.79
CA ASP A 3 51.52 -30.38 6.73
C ASP A 3 51.30 -29.73 5.36
N LYS A 4 50.49 -30.39 4.53
CA LYS A 4 50.26 -30.06 3.12
C LYS A 4 49.39 -28.80 2.93
N THR A 5 49.02 -28.12 4.01
CA THR A 5 48.03 -27.04 4.08
C THR A 5 48.64 -25.66 4.32
N LEU A 6 49.94 -25.58 4.62
CA LEU A 6 50.62 -24.32 4.94
C LEU A 6 51.62 -23.96 3.85
N LEU A 7 51.37 -22.85 3.15
CA LEU A 7 52.30 -22.27 2.17
C LEU A 7 52.95 -21.04 2.81
N ILE A 8 54.28 -21.03 2.89
CA ILE A 8 55.04 -19.91 3.47
C ILE A 8 55.81 -19.22 2.37
N THR A 9 55.58 -17.92 2.17
CA THR A 9 56.30 -17.10 1.19
C THR A 9 57.12 -16.03 1.91
N GLY A 10 58.44 -16.04 1.69
CA GLY A 10 59.35 -15.00 2.19
C GLY A 10 59.69 -13.99 1.10
N SER A 11 59.58 -12.70 1.42
CA SER A 11 59.89 -11.59 0.51
C SER A 11 61.28 -10.99 0.82
N SER A 12 61.89 -10.33 -0.17
CA SER A 12 63.18 -9.62 -0.02
C SER A 12 63.11 -8.46 0.98
N ASP A 13 61.92 -8.03 1.36
CA ASP A 13 61.67 -6.99 2.38
C ASP A 13 61.70 -7.52 3.82
N SER A 14 62.18 -8.76 4.03
CA SER A 14 62.19 -9.47 5.33
C SER A 14 60.82 -9.85 5.88
N SER A 15 59.75 -9.78 5.07
CA SER A 15 58.41 -10.24 5.46
C SER A 15 58.22 -11.73 5.16
N ILE A 16 57.59 -12.44 6.09
CA ILE A 16 57.18 -13.84 5.92
C ILE A 16 55.65 -13.88 5.97
N ILE A 17 55.02 -14.35 4.90
CA ILE A 17 53.57 -14.52 4.82
C ILE A 17 53.26 -16.01 4.90
N ILE A 18 52.40 -16.39 5.83
CA ILE A 18 51.94 -17.75 6.04
C ILE A 18 50.50 -17.85 5.51
N TRP A 19 50.31 -18.67 4.51
CA TRP A 19 49.02 -18.97 3.90
C TRP A 19 48.52 -20.32 4.42
N ASN A 20 47.30 -20.36 4.92
CA ASN A 20 46.64 -21.59 5.34
C ASN A 20 45.53 -21.93 4.34
N ASP A 21 45.50 -23.16 3.83
CA ASP A 21 44.43 -23.62 2.94
C ASP A 21 43.12 -23.77 3.70
N VAL A 22 42.25 -22.77 3.55
CA VAL A 22 40.89 -22.73 4.13
C VAL A 22 39.82 -23.11 3.10
N THR A 23 40.19 -23.63 1.93
CA THR A 23 39.25 -23.87 0.83
C THR A 23 38.15 -24.88 1.19
N ALA A 24 38.48 -25.91 1.98
CA ALA A 24 37.51 -26.91 2.41
C ALA A 24 36.51 -26.35 3.43
N GLU A 25 37.01 -25.61 4.43
CA GLU A 25 36.19 -24.96 5.45
C GLU A 25 35.29 -23.88 4.84
N GLU A 26 35.82 -23.09 3.90
CA GLU A 26 35.03 -22.07 3.20
C GLU A 26 33.92 -22.70 2.37
N ARG A 27 34.19 -23.82 1.67
CA ARG A 27 33.16 -24.56 0.91
C ARG A 27 32.05 -25.09 1.81
N GLU A 28 32.40 -25.68 2.95
CA GLU A 28 31.42 -26.16 3.91
C GLU A 28 30.61 -25.01 4.51
N ALA A 29 31.28 -23.91 4.88
CA ALA A 29 30.61 -22.70 5.37
C ALA A 29 29.68 -22.08 4.33
N THR A 30 30.05 -22.08 3.04
CA THR A 30 29.16 -21.61 1.96
C THR A 30 27.98 -22.55 1.77
N ALA A 31 28.20 -23.87 1.76
CA ALA A 31 27.12 -24.86 1.62
C ALA A 31 26.10 -24.74 2.75
N VAL A 32 26.56 -24.60 4.00
CA VAL A 32 25.68 -24.38 5.16
C VAL A 32 24.92 -23.06 5.06
N LYS A 33 25.53 -21.99 4.54
CA LYS A 33 24.84 -20.71 4.32
C LYS A 33 23.73 -20.86 3.26
N ASP A 34 24.02 -21.54 2.16
CA ASP A 34 23.08 -21.74 1.07
C ASP A 34 21.90 -22.62 1.50
N GLU A 35 22.16 -23.69 2.26
CA GLU A 35 21.12 -24.52 2.87
C GLU A 35 20.20 -23.70 3.79
N ASN A 36 20.79 -22.86 4.66
CA ASN A 36 20.02 -22.01 5.56
C ASN A 36 19.17 -20.97 4.80
N GLN A 37 19.68 -20.44 3.68
CA GLN A 37 18.91 -19.55 2.81
C GLN A 37 17.72 -20.27 2.18
N MET A 38 17.94 -21.46 1.59
CA MET A 38 16.87 -22.27 1.00
C MET A 38 15.77 -22.60 2.02
N ILE A 39 16.15 -23.02 3.23
CA ILE A 39 15.19 -23.31 4.31
C ILE A 39 14.41 -22.05 4.67
N SER A 40 15.08 -20.90 4.75
CA SER A 40 14.44 -19.62 5.07
C SER A 40 13.46 -19.17 3.99
N GLU A 41 13.80 -19.35 2.71
CA GLU A 41 12.91 -19.06 1.58
C GLU A 41 11.70 -19.97 1.59
N GLN A 42 11.89 -21.27 1.82
CA GLN A 42 10.78 -22.21 1.94
C GLN A 42 9.85 -21.83 3.10
N ASN A 43 10.41 -21.44 4.24
CA ASN A 43 9.63 -20.96 5.38
C ASN A 43 8.84 -19.68 5.04
N LEU A 44 9.42 -18.77 4.26
CA LEU A 44 8.73 -17.57 3.80
C LEU A 44 7.52 -17.92 2.92
N LEU A 45 7.68 -18.85 1.98
CA LEU A 45 6.59 -19.36 1.14
C LEU A 45 5.50 -20.04 1.98
N ASN A 46 5.89 -20.84 2.97
CA ASN A 46 4.98 -21.48 3.90
C ASN A 46 4.17 -20.45 4.71
N PHE A 47 4.79 -19.35 5.15
CA PHE A 47 4.09 -18.28 5.87
C PHE A 47 3.12 -17.52 4.96
N LEU A 48 3.48 -17.27 3.70
CA LEU A 48 2.62 -16.62 2.73
C LEU A 48 1.39 -17.49 2.41
N GLN A 49 1.61 -18.79 2.18
CA GLN A 49 0.51 -19.74 1.93
C GLN A 49 -0.45 -19.84 3.13
N LYS A 50 0.08 -19.81 4.35
CA LYS A 50 -0.71 -19.83 5.59
C LYS A 50 -1.28 -18.45 5.97
N LYS A 51 -1.11 -17.41 5.14
CA LYS A 51 -1.48 -16.00 5.42
C LYS A 51 -0.99 -15.49 6.78
N LYS A 52 0.17 -15.97 7.26
CA LYS A 52 0.78 -15.53 8.52
C LYS A 52 1.63 -14.28 8.31
N TRP A 53 0.95 -13.15 8.11
CA TRP A 53 1.56 -11.87 7.70
C TRP A 53 2.65 -11.37 8.67
N SER A 54 2.42 -11.47 9.97
CA SER A 54 3.37 -11.05 11.01
C SER A 54 4.74 -11.73 10.87
N ASN A 55 4.74 -13.05 10.66
CA ASN A 55 5.97 -13.83 10.58
C ASN A 55 6.61 -13.71 9.21
N ALA A 56 5.80 -13.66 8.15
CA ALA A 56 6.28 -13.42 6.79
C ALA A 56 7.04 -12.10 6.69
N LEU A 57 6.48 -11.01 7.24
CA LEU A 57 7.10 -9.68 7.21
C LEU A 57 8.42 -9.65 8.01
N LYS A 58 8.45 -10.24 9.21
CA LYS A 58 9.68 -10.32 10.02
C LYS A 58 10.78 -11.13 9.32
N LEU A 59 10.40 -12.21 8.65
CA LEU A 59 11.35 -13.04 7.93
C LEU A 59 11.85 -12.36 6.65
N SER A 60 10.98 -11.66 5.91
CA SER A 60 11.37 -10.96 4.69
C SER A 60 12.33 -9.80 4.95
N ILE A 61 12.17 -9.08 6.07
CA ILE A 61 13.09 -8.02 6.49
C ILE A 61 14.43 -8.64 6.93
N ARG A 62 14.41 -9.77 7.63
CA ARG A 62 15.65 -10.50 8.00
C ARG A 62 16.45 -10.96 6.78
N LEU A 63 15.75 -11.39 5.73
CA LEU A 63 16.37 -11.83 4.48
C LEU A 63 16.78 -10.67 3.56
N ASP A 64 16.59 -9.41 3.99
CA ASP A 64 16.89 -8.20 3.22
C ASP A 64 16.22 -8.18 1.82
N GLN A 65 14.97 -8.64 1.74
CA GLN A 65 14.23 -8.74 0.48
C GLN A 65 13.19 -7.61 0.34
N PRO A 66 13.54 -6.43 -0.22
CA PRO A 66 12.64 -5.28 -0.29
C PRO A 66 11.44 -5.55 -1.22
N PHE A 67 11.66 -6.17 -2.38
CA PHE A 67 10.57 -6.45 -3.31
C PHE A 67 9.56 -7.45 -2.74
N ARG A 68 10.04 -8.49 -2.05
CA ARG A 68 9.17 -9.49 -1.43
C ARG A 68 8.36 -8.89 -0.28
N THR A 69 8.99 -8.06 0.53
CA THR A 69 8.33 -7.30 1.62
C THR A 69 7.23 -6.38 1.08
N LEU A 70 7.48 -5.71 -0.05
CA LEU A 70 6.46 -4.90 -0.72
C LEU A 70 5.27 -5.73 -1.21
N THR A 71 5.52 -6.89 -1.82
CA THR A 71 4.46 -7.79 -2.28
C THR A 71 3.59 -8.25 -1.13
N ILE A 72 4.20 -8.68 -0.02
CA ILE A 72 3.49 -9.07 1.21
C ILE A 72 2.62 -7.90 1.70
N MET A 73 3.15 -6.68 1.77
CA MET A 73 2.35 -5.53 2.21
C MET A 73 1.19 -5.19 1.28
N LYS A 74 1.35 -5.35 -0.04
CA LYS A 74 0.25 -5.15 -1.00
C LYS A 74 -0.84 -6.21 -0.84
N GLU A 75 -0.44 -7.47 -0.67
CA GLU A 75 -1.39 -8.57 -0.43
C GLU A 75 -2.20 -8.32 0.84
N ILE A 76 -1.56 -7.87 1.91
CA ILE A 76 -2.27 -7.53 3.14
C ILE A 76 -3.20 -6.33 2.91
N LEU A 77 -2.76 -5.29 2.21
CA LEU A 77 -3.58 -4.09 1.99
C LEU A 77 -4.82 -4.36 1.11
N LEU A 78 -4.83 -5.45 0.35
CA LEU A 78 -6.00 -5.89 -0.42
C LEU A 78 -7.10 -6.47 0.48
N GLU A 79 -6.74 -6.98 1.67
CA GLU A 79 -7.70 -7.51 2.64
C GLU A 79 -8.41 -6.35 3.38
N PRO A 80 -9.72 -6.47 3.67
CA PRO A 80 -10.55 -5.34 4.15
C PRO A 80 -10.08 -4.73 5.47
N ASN A 81 -9.44 -5.50 6.35
CA ASN A 81 -8.86 -5.05 7.62
C ASN A 81 -7.32 -5.00 7.63
N GLY A 82 -6.69 -5.19 6.47
CA GLY A 82 -5.24 -5.35 6.39
C GLY A 82 -4.46 -4.10 6.78
N ALA A 83 -5.02 -2.90 6.56
CA ALA A 83 -4.38 -1.66 7.00
C ALA A 83 -4.21 -1.58 8.52
N HIS A 84 -5.19 -2.07 9.29
CA HIS A 84 -5.08 -2.13 10.75
C HIS A 84 -4.07 -3.19 11.18
N GLU A 85 -4.15 -4.38 10.59
CA GLU A 85 -3.23 -5.49 10.88
C GLU A 85 -1.76 -5.11 10.61
N ILE A 86 -1.48 -4.46 9.48
CA ILE A 86 -0.13 -3.94 9.17
C ILE A 86 0.33 -2.99 10.26
N ASN A 87 -0.51 -2.02 10.65
CA ASN A 87 -0.12 -1.05 11.66
C ASN A 87 0.20 -1.74 13.00
N GLU A 88 -0.60 -2.71 13.45
CA GLU A 88 -0.29 -3.46 14.67
C GLU A 88 1.03 -4.23 14.58
N ILE A 89 1.27 -4.89 13.44
CA ILE A 89 2.51 -5.64 13.20
C ILE A 89 3.73 -4.71 13.25
N LEU A 90 3.63 -3.54 12.61
CA LEU A 90 4.69 -2.55 12.55
C LEU A 90 4.97 -1.92 13.92
N LEU A 91 3.95 -1.68 14.74
CA LEU A 91 4.11 -1.19 16.11
C LEU A 91 4.87 -2.19 16.99
N ARG A 92 4.63 -3.50 16.81
CA ARG A 92 5.30 -4.58 17.54
C ARG A 92 6.71 -4.91 17.04
N LEU A 93 7.17 -4.26 15.96
CA LEU A 93 8.45 -4.56 15.33
C LEU A 93 9.63 -3.97 16.12
N ARG A 94 10.82 -4.60 16.05
CA ARG A 94 12.06 -4.07 16.65
C ARG A 94 12.52 -2.80 15.91
N GLU A 95 13.24 -1.93 16.60
CA GLU A 95 13.84 -0.70 16.03
C GLU A 95 14.77 -0.98 14.84
N ASP A 96 15.66 -1.97 14.92
CA ASP A 96 16.57 -2.31 13.79
C ASP A 96 15.80 -2.64 12.51
N GLN A 97 14.75 -3.46 12.65
CA GLN A 97 13.90 -3.88 11.53
C GLN A 97 13.08 -2.70 10.98
N LEU A 98 12.72 -1.75 11.84
CA LEU A 98 12.02 -0.54 11.47
C LEU A 98 12.92 0.39 10.65
N LEU A 99 14.22 0.48 10.99
CA LEU A 99 15.21 1.23 10.22
C LEU A 99 15.44 0.62 8.83
N SER A 100 15.60 -0.70 8.73
CA SER A 100 15.68 -1.40 7.44
C SER A 100 14.42 -1.17 6.60
N LEU A 101 13.24 -1.21 7.23
CA LEU A 101 11.98 -0.97 6.55
C LEU A 101 11.85 0.49 6.07
N LEU A 102 12.41 1.44 6.81
CA LEU A 102 12.47 2.84 6.38
C LEU A 102 13.37 3.02 5.15
N ASP A 103 14.48 2.28 5.06
CA ASP A 103 15.31 2.28 3.85
C ASP A 103 14.54 1.76 2.63
N TYR A 104 13.77 0.69 2.80
CA TYR A 104 12.90 0.19 1.74
C TYR A 104 11.79 1.19 1.39
N SER A 105 11.24 1.87 2.39
CA SER A 105 10.21 2.89 2.21
C SER A 105 10.69 4.06 1.32
N ILE A 106 11.96 4.47 1.43
CA ILE A 106 12.56 5.46 0.52
C ILE A 106 12.46 4.99 -0.93
N VAL A 107 12.86 3.75 -1.21
CA VAL A 107 12.80 3.17 -2.56
C VAL A 107 11.35 3.10 -3.05
N TRP A 108 10.42 2.61 -2.22
CA TRP A 108 9.02 2.49 -2.60
C TRP A 108 8.33 3.85 -2.82
N ASN A 109 8.73 4.89 -2.08
CA ASN A 109 8.15 6.22 -2.18
C ASN A 109 8.55 6.95 -3.48
N THR A 110 9.68 6.57 -4.10
CA THR A 110 10.04 7.11 -5.43
C THR A 110 9.02 6.75 -6.51
N ASN A 111 8.33 5.61 -6.36
CA ASN A 111 7.36 5.12 -7.32
C ASN A 111 5.92 5.44 -6.87
N SER A 112 5.18 6.14 -7.74
CA SER A 112 3.77 6.50 -7.47
C SER A 112 2.85 5.29 -7.25
N LYS A 113 3.19 4.11 -7.79
CA LYS A 113 2.44 2.87 -7.60
C LYS A 113 2.62 2.23 -6.23
N HIS A 114 3.70 2.56 -5.52
CA HIS A 114 4.09 1.86 -4.28
C HIS A 114 4.17 2.81 -3.08
N TYR A 115 3.89 4.10 -3.29
CA TYR A 115 3.90 5.12 -2.24
C TYR A 115 2.97 4.78 -1.07
N ILE A 116 1.81 4.13 -1.32
CA ILE A 116 0.84 3.80 -0.26
C ILE A 116 1.47 2.90 0.81
N CYS A 117 2.21 1.86 0.39
CA CYS A 117 2.93 0.98 1.30
C CYS A 117 4.00 1.75 2.10
N ALA A 118 4.72 2.66 1.46
CA ALA A 118 5.71 3.53 2.10
C ALA A 118 5.06 4.45 3.16
N GLN A 119 3.88 5.03 2.87
CA GLN A 119 3.15 5.87 3.81
C GLN A 119 2.60 5.09 5.00
N CYS A 120 2.15 3.84 4.80
CA CYS A 120 1.74 2.97 5.91
C CYS A 120 2.90 2.75 6.90
N VAL A 121 4.10 2.47 6.37
CA VAL A 121 5.30 2.35 7.20
C VAL A 121 5.63 3.65 7.91
N LEU A 122 5.63 4.78 7.19
CA LEU A 122 5.90 6.09 7.77
C LEU A 122 4.90 6.44 8.88
N LYS A 123 3.61 6.17 8.66
CA LYS A 123 2.56 6.34 9.66
C LYS A 123 2.88 5.53 10.92
N ALA A 124 3.19 4.25 10.79
CA ALA A 124 3.52 3.41 11.94
C ALA A 124 4.75 3.92 12.72
N ILE A 125 5.80 4.37 12.01
CA ILE A 125 7.02 4.93 12.63
C ILE A 125 6.69 6.18 13.45
N VAL A 126 5.95 7.12 12.87
CA VAL A 126 5.60 8.39 13.53
C VAL A 126 4.69 8.16 14.74
N HIS A 127 3.83 7.13 14.73
CA HIS A 127 3.00 6.79 15.89
C HIS A 127 3.80 6.08 16.99
N LYS A 128 4.84 5.33 16.63
CA LYS A 128 5.66 4.58 17.58
C LYS A 128 6.71 5.44 18.28
N ILE A 129 7.40 6.29 17.52
CA ILE A 129 8.55 7.06 18.02
C ILE A 129 8.10 8.50 18.30
N PRO A 130 8.26 9.00 19.54
CA PRO A 130 7.92 10.38 19.84
C PRO A 130 8.84 11.34 19.07
N PRO A 131 8.34 12.51 18.64
CA PRO A 131 9.09 13.46 17.80
C PRO A 131 10.39 13.93 18.43
N LYS A 132 10.48 13.93 19.77
CA LYS A 132 11.70 14.30 20.51
C LYS A 132 12.83 13.26 20.40
N GLU A 133 12.51 11.99 20.19
CA GLU A 133 13.50 10.92 20.02
C GLU A 133 13.92 10.79 18.55
N LEU A 134 13.00 11.03 17.62
CA LEU A 134 13.28 11.13 16.19
C LEU A 134 14.42 12.13 15.86
N LEU A 135 14.50 13.23 16.62
CA LEU A 135 15.52 14.26 16.43
C LEU A 135 16.90 13.89 16.99
N LYS A 136 16.99 12.90 17.88
CA LYS A 136 18.26 12.48 18.50
C LYS A 136 19.09 11.59 17.58
N THR A 137 18.44 10.85 16.68
CA THR A 137 19.12 9.91 15.78
C THR A 137 19.38 10.58 14.42
N PRO A 138 20.62 11.03 14.13
CA PRO A 138 20.92 11.76 12.90
C PRO A 138 20.65 10.93 11.64
N GLU A 139 20.83 9.61 11.70
CA GLU A 139 20.56 8.69 10.59
C GLU A 139 19.09 8.68 10.19
N LEU A 140 18.19 8.70 11.19
CA LEU A 140 16.75 8.70 10.97
C LEU A 140 16.30 10.01 10.34
N LYS A 141 16.85 11.14 10.81
CA LYS A 141 16.62 12.46 10.23
C LYS A 141 17.04 12.50 8.75
N ALA A 142 18.24 12.01 8.42
CA ALA A 142 18.72 11.98 7.04
C ALA A 142 17.83 11.11 6.12
N LYS A 143 17.31 9.98 6.61
CA LYS A 143 16.36 9.13 5.87
C LYS A 143 15.01 9.83 5.65
N LEU A 144 14.50 10.55 6.63
CA LEU A 144 13.26 11.33 6.51
C LEU A 144 13.39 12.52 5.57
N GLU A 145 14.52 13.22 5.57
CA GLU A 145 14.81 14.30 4.62
C GLU A 145 14.75 13.83 3.17
N LYS A 146 15.18 12.60 2.90
CA LYS A 146 15.05 11.98 1.56
C LYS A 146 13.60 11.71 1.16
N LEU A 147 12.70 11.47 2.12
CA LEU A 147 11.28 11.18 1.87
C LEU A 147 10.45 12.44 1.62
N MET A 148 10.81 13.57 2.26
CA MET A 148 10.05 14.83 2.19
C MET A 148 9.66 15.26 0.75
N PRO A 149 10.59 15.39 -0.22
CA PRO A 149 10.23 15.91 -1.55
C PRO A 149 9.26 14.98 -2.31
N TYR A 150 9.36 13.67 -2.10
CA TYR A 150 8.44 12.70 -2.71
C TYR A 150 7.08 12.73 -2.02
N ASN A 151 7.04 12.87 -0.69
CA ASN A 151 5.81 13.04 0.07
C ASN A 151 5.05 14.30 -0.39
N ASP A 152 5.74 15.43 -0.53
CA ASP A 152 5.13 16.69 -0.99
C ASP A 152 4.55 16.56 -2.40
N ARG A 153 5.26 15.86 -3.29
CA ARG A 153 4.76 15.57 -4.65
C ARG A 153 3.52 14.69 -4.61
N HIS A 154 3.51 13.62 -3.82
CA HIS A 154 2.36 12.73 -3.70
C HIS A 154 1.18 13.43 -3.05
N MET A 155 1.40 14.24 -2.01
CA MET A 155 0.38 15.07 -1.38
C MET A 155 -0.25 16.04 -2.37
N SER A 156 0.58 16.74 -3.15
CA SER A 156 0.10 17.65 -4.21
C SER A 156 -0.77 16.91 -5.24
N ARG A 157 -0.40 15.68 -5.61
CA ARG A 157 -1.18 14.83 -6.51
C ARG A 157 -2.52 14.41 -5.90
N LEU A 158 -2.52 14.02 -4.62
CA LEU A 158 -3.74 13.65 -3.89
C LEU A 158 -4.70 14.84 -3.77
N ASN A 159 -4.19 16.04 -3.48
CA ASN A 159 -5.01 17.25 -3.40
C ASN A 159 -5.69 17.57 -4.74
N ARG A 160 -4.97 17.42 -5.87
CA ARG A 160 -5.55 17.57 -7.21
C ARG A 160 -6.64 16.53 -7.49
N LEU A 161 -6.41 15.28 -7.07
CA LEU A 161 -7.40 14.23 -7.20
C LEU A 161 -8.65 14.54 -6.37
N GLN A 162 -8.48 14.98 -5.12
CA GLN A 162 -9.60 15.40 -4.27
C GLN A 162 -10.42 16.52 -4.92
N GLN A 163 -9.77 17.54 -5.48
CA GLN A 163 -10.44 18.60 -6.24
C GLN A 163 -11.21 18.04 -7.45
N SER A 164 -10.65 17.07 -8.18
CA SER A 164 -11.38 16.45 -9.30
C SER A 164 -12.60 15.62 -8.85
N VAL A 165 -12.57 15.01 -7.66
CA VAL A 165 -13.74 14.30 -7.11
C VAL A 165 -14.85 15.28 -6.73
N THR A 166 -14.50 16.47 -6.21
CA THR A 166 -15.52 17.50 -5.92
C THR A 166 -16.29 17.97 -7.15
N PHE A 167 -15.71 17.85 -8.35
CA PHE A 167 -16.43 18.12 -9.59
C PHE A 167 -17.54 17.08 -9.85
N VAL A 168 -17.35 15.82 -9.44
CA VAL A 168 -18.40 14.79 -9.53
C VAL A 168 -19.57 15.15 -8.64
N ASP A 169 -19.31 15.62 -7.42
CA ASP A 169 -20.36 16.09 -6.50
C ASP A 169 -21.11 17.29 -7.12
N TYR A 170 -20.39 18.22 -7.72
CA TYR A 170 -21.01 19.33 -8.44
C TYR A 170 -21.89 18.85 -9.61
N VAL A 171 -21.38 17.95 -10.45
CA VAL A 171 -22.15 17.37 -11.57
C VAL A 171 -23.39 16.63 -11.06
N TRP A 172 -23.25 15.86 -9.98
CA TRP A 172 -24.36 15.18 -9.33
C TRP A 172 -25.46 16.14 -8.87
N GLU A 173 -25.09 17.25 -8.22
CA GLU A 173 -26.04 18.29 -7.81
C GLU A 173 -26.68 19.01 -9.00
N THR A 174 -25.98 19.18 -10.13
CA THR A 174 -26.57 19.77 -11.35
C THR A 174 -27.49 18.81 -12.12
N ILE A 175 -27.25 17.51 -12.03
CA ILE A 175 -28.08 16.47 -12.69
C ILE A 175 -29.32 16.16 -11.85
N LYS A 176 -29.25 16.31 -10.52
CA LYS A 176 -30.45 16.33 -9.69
C LYS A 176 -31.36 17.45 -10.20
N LEU A 177 -32.41 17.06 -10.90
CA LEU A 177 -33.47 17.97 -11.29
C LEU A 177 -33.94 18.71 -10.03
N PRO A 178 -34.18 20.03 -10.09
CA PRO A 178 -34.87 20.70 -9.00
C PRO A 178 -36.19 19.97 -8.78
N ASP A 179 -36.49 19.63 -7.52
CA ASP A 179 -37.71 18.92 -7.14
C ASP A 179 -38.89 19.43 -7.98
N MET A 180 -39.47 18.55 -8.81
CA MET A 180 -40.56 18.91 -9.73
C MET A 180 -41.82 19.40 -8.97
N SER A 181 -41.85 19.26 -7.64
CA SER A 181 -42.82 19.89 -6.75
C SER A 181 -42.76 21.43 -6.77
N ALA A 182 -41.59 22.02 -7.04
CA ALA A 182 -41.42 23.47 -7.12
C ALA A 182 -41.86 24.07 -8.47
N ILE A 183 -41.97 23.24 -9.52
CA ILE A 183 -42.37 23.69 -10.86
C ILE A 183 -43.89 23.61 -11.06
N SER A 184 -44.56 22.63 -10.43
CA SER A 184 -46.03 22.50 -10.46
C SER A 184 -46.75 23.73 -9.85
N GLY A 185 -46.15 24.39 -8.85
CA GLY A 185 -46.72 25.59 -8.23
C GLY A 185 -46.66 26.88 -9.06
N LYS A 186 -45.85 26.95 -10.13
CA LYS A 186 -45.71 28.15 -10.97
C LYS A 186 -46.50 28.11 -12.28
N VAL A 187 -46.83 26.92 -12.80
CA VAL A 187 -47.59 26.80 -14.04
C VAL A 187 -49.08 27.14 -13.88
N ASN A 188 -49.64 27.07 -12.68
CA ASN A 188 -51.03 27.47 -12.42
C ASN A 188 -51.25 28.99 -12.32
N ALA A 189 -50.20 29.81 -12.39
CA ALA A 189 -50.31 31.27 -12.25
C ALA A 189 -50.17 32.05 -13.58
N MET A 190 -49.99 31.38 -14.72
CA MET A 190 -49.72 32.03 -16.02
C MET A 190 -50.61 31.54 -17.18
N THR A 191 -51.89 31.22 -16.91
CA THR A 191 -52.92 31.04 -17.94
C THR A 191 -54.24 31.67 -17.50
N ILE A 192 -54.38 32.97 -17.73
CA ILE A 192 -55.68 33.63 -17.90
C ILE A 192 -55.57 34.50 -19.15
N GLY A 193 -56.38 34.17 -20.16
CA GLY A 193 -56.74 35.08 -21.25
C GLY A 193 -56.48 34.52 -22.65
N GLY A 194 -57.53 34.01 -23.29
CA GLY A 194 -57.54 33.71 -24.72
C GLY A 194 -58.44 32.54 -25.05
N ASP A 195 -59.75 32.81 -25.15
CA ASP A 195 -60.70 31.95 -25.85
C ASP A 195 -60.22 31.73 -27.28
N ASP A 196 -60.22 30.48 -27.75
CA ASP A 196 -60.62 30.09 -29.11
C ASP A 196 -60.74 28.56 -29.14
N GLU A 197 -61.98 28.10 -29.35
CA GLU A 197 -62.34 26.72 -29.65
C GLU A 197 -61.78 26.34 -31.03
N GLU A 198 -60.93 25.31 -31.11
CA GLU A 198 -60.91 24.44 -32.29
C GLU A 198 -60.76 22.97 -31.86
N GLU A 199 -61.84 22.21 -32.08
CA GLU A 199 -61.84 20.76 -32.09
C GLU A 199 -60.88 20.25 -33.17
N PHE A 200 -59.98 19.32 -32.83
CA PHE A 200 -59.52 18.33 -33.80
C PHE A 200 -59.37 16.96 -33.13
N SER A 201 -60.18 16.04 -33.63
CA SER A 201 -60.33 14.65 -33.22
C SER A 201 -59.12 13.78 -33.58
N ASP A 202 -58.91 12.79 -32.71
CA ASP A 202 -58.39 11.45 -32.96
C ASP A 202 -56.94 11.27 -33.45
N ASN A 203 -56.11 10.74 -32.55
CA ASN A 203 -55.62 9.37 -32.72
C ASN A 203 -55.24 8.71 -31.39
N LYS A 204 -56.11 7.78 -30.97
CA LYS A 204 -55.85 6.54 -30.21
C LYS A 204 -54.58 5.89 -30.80
N VAL A 205 -53.62 5.29 -30.08
CA VAL A 205 -53.59 4.09 -29.21
C VAL A 205 -52.12 4.11 -28.66
N ILE A 206 -51.68 3.70 -27.46
CA ILE A 206 -51.94 2.50 -26.67
C ILE A 206 -51.55 2.79 -25.20
N ALA A 207 -52.49 2.59 -24.28
CA ALA A 207 -52.21 2.36 -22.87
C ALA A 207 -52.26 0.86 -22.62
N LEU A 208 -51.22 0.31 -21.98
CA LEU A 208 -51.24 -0.90 -21.13
C LEU A 208 -50.02 -0.78 -20.20
N THR A 209 -50.17 -0.13 -19.05
CA THR A 209 -50.55 -0.68 -17.73
C THR A 209 -49.35 -1.20 -16.94
N ASP A 210 -48.80 -0.31 -16.10
CA ASP A 210 -48.30 -0.67 -14.77
C ASP A 210 -49.51 -0.76 -13.84
N ASP A 211 -49.69 -1.93 -13.22
CA ASP A 211 -50.52 -2.30 -12.06
C ASP A 211 -50.03 -3.74 -11.76
N SER A 212 -49.61 -4.16 -10.58
CA SER A 212 -49.98 -3.75 -9.23
C SER A 212 -48.90 -4.23 -8.25
N ASP A 213 -48.86 -3.57 -7.10
CA ASP A 213 -48.24 -4.02 -5.86
C ASP A 213 -48.62 -5.46 -5.46
N GLU A 214 -47.72 -6.18 -4.79
CA GLU A 214 -48.06 -6.94 -3.58
C GLU A 214 -46.82 -7.28 -2.74
N GLU A 215 -46.98 -7.07 -1.43
CA GLU A 215 -46.06 -7.32 -0.34
C GLU A 215 -45.47 -8.74 -0.32
N ILE A 216 -44.33 -8.90 0.39
CA ILE A 216 -44.25 -9.74 1.61
C ILE A 216 -42.82 -9.68 2.19
N CYS A 217 -42.75 -9.20 3.44
CA CYS A 217 -41.69 -9.55 4.39
C CYS A 217 -41.86 -11.01 4.84
N SER A 218 -40.82 -11.85 4.79
CA SER A 218 -40.31 -12.69 5.90
C SER A 218 -39.43 -13.85 5.44
N GLU A 219 -38.29 -13.96 6.13
CA GLU A 219 -37.56 -15.17 6.60
C GLU A 219 -37.22 -16.32 5.62
N THR A 220 -35.91 -16.53 5.40
CA THR A 220 -35.12 -17.63 6.01
C THR A 220 -33.63 -17.49 5.68
#